data_AF-A0A7J3TU25-F1
#
_entry.id   AF-A0A7J3TU25-F1
#
_cell.length_a   1.000
_cell.length_b   1.000
_cell.length_c   1.000
_cell.angle_alpha   90.00
_cell.angle_beta   90.00
_cell.angle_gamma   90.00
#
_symmetry.space_group_name_H-M   'P 1'
#
loop_
_entity.id
_entity.type
_entity.pdbx_description
1 polymer ?
#
loop_
_entity_poly.entity_id
_entity_poly.type
_entity_poly.pdbx_seq_one_letter_code
_entity_poly.pdbx_strand_id
1 'polypeptide(L)'
;MRKAIVAGHFYLSDKSGLRGQVESCFFHKLGPGSLPKALRPAPRKIALIVPHAGYPYSGACAAHAYKALMEVKKEDIAETIILLGPNHSGYGKTAFSLSLESFETPLGLVENNKELGKLLIEEASSLGLQQDEAAHKLEHSIEVQLPFLQFVYALFKKEFNIVPIVVSSIDYNSCVELAKKIYNVLTERWVSNKVCIIASSDMTHYGMGYGFVPFTSNVKENLYALDKEVISHILKLDSNGFYKKATRATICGYAPIVIAIELAKQLGAKKAELLKYYTSGDIVNDYRNAVGYASIAIS
;
A
#
# COMPACT_ATOMS: atom_id res chain seq x y z
N MET A 1 -0.52 -22.00 1.56
CA MET A 1 -1.44 -20.97 2.10
C MET A 1 -0.68 -20.23 3.17
N ARG A 2 -0.62 -18.90 3.08
CA ARG A 2 0.16 -18.07 4.02
C ARG A 2 -0.68 -17.72 5.24
N LYS A 3 -0.17 -18.04 6.43
CA LYS A 3 -0.79 -17.69 7.72
C LYS A 3 -0.60 -16.22 8.06
N ALA A 4 -1.52 -15.65 8.84
CA ALA A 4 -1.33 -14.34 9.45
C ALA A 4 -0.18 -14.40 10.48
N ILE A 5 0.80 -13.53 10.36
CA ILE A 5 1.98 -13.51 11.25
C ILE A 5 2.02 -12.30 12.18
N VAL A 6 1.27 -11.24 11.88
CA VAL A 6 1.23 -10.02 12.71
C VAL A 6 -0.11 -9.79 13.42
N ALA A 7 -1.02 -10.75 13.32
CA ALA A 7 -2.20 -10.84 14.18
C ALA A 7 -1.79 -10.90 15.67
N GLY A 8 -2.43 -10.08 16.50
CA GLY A 8 -2.08 -9.89 17.91
C GLY A 8 -0.97 -8.86 18.16
N HIS A 9 -0.31 -8.37 17.11
CA HIS A 9 0.78 -7.39 17.22
C HIS A 9 0.44 -6.07 16.49
N PHE A 10 0.18 -6.15 15.19
CA PHE A 10 -0.16 -4.98 14.36
C PHE A 10 -1.65 -4.70 14.37
N TYR A 11 -2.46 -5.73 14.55
CA TYR A 11 -3.91 -5.68 14.61
C TYR A 11 -4.43 -6.82 15.49
N LEU A 12 -5.68 -6.76 15.97
CA LEU A 12 -6.24 -7.77 16.88
C LEU A 12 -6.35 -9.15 16.23
N SER A 13 -6.06 -10.21 16.99
CA SER A 13 -6.01 -11.59 16.47
C SER A 13 -7.37 -12.29 16.39
N ASP A 14 -8.40 -11.78 17.06
CA ASP A 14 -9.74 -12.34 17.01
C ASP A 14 -10.62 -11.62 15.97
N LYS A 15 -11.55 -12.36 15.37
CA LYS A 15 -12.40 -11.87 14.27
C LYS A 15 -13.25 -10.65 14.66
N SER A 16 -13.84 -10.67 15.85
CA SER A 16 -14.76 -9.61 16.29
C SER A 16 -14.00 -8.34 16.65
N GLY A 17 -12.92 -8.48 17.42
CA GLY A 17 -12.00 -7.41 17.79
C GLY A 17 -11.38 -6.78 16.56
N LEU A 18 -10.86 -7.55 15.60
CA LEU A 18 -10.27 -7.03 14.38
C LEU A 18 -11.29 -6.22 13.55
N ARG A 19 -12.51 -6.74 13.39
CA ARG A 19 -13.58 -6.01 12.69
C ARG A 19 -13.88 -4.67 13.37
N GLY A 20 -14.04 -4.67 14.70
CA GLY A 20 -14.28 -3.45 15.48
C GLY A 20 -13.10 -2.48 15.47
N GLN A 21 -11.86 -2.98 15.44
CA GLN A 21 -10.65 -2.16 15.35
C GLN A 21 -10.55 -1.47 13.98
N VAL A 22 -10.81 -2.19 12.89
CA VAL A 22 -10.84 -1.61 11.54
C VAL A 22 -11.94 -0.55 11.46
N GLU A 23 -13.15 -0.84 11.95
CA GLU A 23 -14.24 0.15 12.01
C GLU A 23 -13.85 1.39 12.81
N SER A 24 -13.24 1.21 13.98
CA SER A 24 -12.77 2.31 14.83
C SER A 24 -11.74 3.20 14.13
N CYS A 25 -10.93 2.66 13.22
CA CYS A 25 -10.00 3.46 12.41
C CYS A 25 -10.74 4.47 11.51
N PHE A 26 -11.93 4.14 11.00
CA PHE A 26 -12.75 5.07 10.22
C PHE A 26 -13.28 6.23 11.07
N PHE A 27 -13.60 5.97 12.34
CA PHE A 27 -14.18 6.94 13.27
C PHE A 27 -13.16 7.63 14.20
N HIS A 28 -11.90 7.24 14.14
CA HIS A 28 -10.83 7.89 14.89
C HIS A 28 -10.76 9.39 14.55
N LYS A 29 -10.29 10.23 15.49
CA LYS A 29 -10.16 11.69 15.29
C LYS A 29 -9.32 12.08 14.06
N LEU A 30 -8.40 11.21 13.64
CA LEU A 30 -7.58 11.38 12.43
C LEU A 30 -8.12 10.63 11.20
N GLY A 31 -9.13 9.78 11.38
CA GLY A 31 -9.80 9.02 10.34
C GLY A 31 -10.80 9.86 9.52
N PRO A 32 -11.48 9.25 8.55
CA PRO A 32 -12.45 9.91 7.67
C PRO A 32 -13.78 10.29 8.35
N GLY A 33 -14.02 9.88 9.59
CA GLY A 33 -15.23 10.18 10.37
C GLY A 33 -16.49 9.43 9.90
N SER A 34 -16.36 8.52 8.92
CA SER A 34 -17.48 7.73 8.40
C SER A 34 -17.01 6.50 7.63
N LEU A 35 -17.86 5.49 7.58
CA LEU A 35 -17.72 4.36 6.67
C LEU A 35 -17.97 4.78 5.21
N PRO A 36 -17.42 4.06 4.21
CA PRO A 36 -17.61 4.39 2.80
C PRO A 36 -19.09 4.29 2.39
N LYS A 37 -19.56 5.24 1.56
CA LYS A 37 -20.95 5.28 1.06
C LYS A 37 -20.99 5.51 -0.46
N ALA A 38 -21.76 4.71 -1.21
CA ALA A 38 -21.94 4.86 -2.67
C ALA A 38 -22.91 5.99 -3.10
N LEU A 39 -23.10 7.05 -2.30
CA LEU A 39 -24.15 8.04 -2.55
C LEU A 39 -23.81 9.02 -3.70
N ARG A 40 -22.51 9.30 -3.91
CA ARG A 40 -21.99 10.14 -5.01
C ARG A 40 -20.62 9.60 -5.43
N PRO A 41 -20.57 8.71 -6.43
CA PRO A 41 -19.34 8.00 -6.76
C PRO A 41 -18.30 8.95 -7.37
N ALA A 42 -17.11 8.98 -6.78
CA ALA A 42 -15.95 9.66 -7.30
C ALA A 42 -15.37 8.88 -8.52
N PRO A 43 -14.43 9.47 -9.28
CA PRO A 43 -13.67 8.73 -10.28
C PRO A 43 -12.98 7.51 -9.66
N ARG A 44 -12.94 6.42 -10.43
CA ARG A 44 -12.23 5.19 -10.10
C ARG A 44 -10.81 5.49 -9.61
N LYS A 45 -10.37 4.78 -8.57
CA LYS A 45 -8.98 4.86 -8.09
C LYS A 45 -8.15 3.82 -8.84
N ILE A 46 -7.14 4.29 -9.55
CA ILE A 46 -6.21 3.45 -10.31
C ILE A 46 -5.15 2.90 -9.36
N ALA A 47 -4.62 3.76 -8.48
CA ALA A 47 -3.68 3.37 -7.46
C ALA A 47 -3.92 4.07 -6.12
N LEU A 48 -3.49 3.42 -5.04
CA LEU A 48 -3.48 3.94 -3.68
C LEU A 48 -2.08 3.78 -3.09
N ILE A 49 -1.69 4.70 -2.21
CA ILE A 49 -0.52 4.57 -1.35
C ILE A 49 -1.03 4.56 0.08
N VAL A 50 -0.68 3.51 0.83
CA VAL A 50 -1.31 3.18 2.12
C VAL A 50 -0.24 2.74 3.11
N PRO A 51 -0.25 3.25 4.35
CA PRO A 51 0.73 2.86 5.37
C PRO A 51 0.49 1.43 5.89
N HIS A 52 1.51 0.86 6.52
CA HIS A 52 1.50 -0.52 7.04
C HIS A 52 2.07 -0.69 8.44
N ALA A 53 2.29 0.38 9.21
CA ALA A 53 2.47 0.24 10.66
C ALA A 53 1.23 -0.40 11.34
N GLY A 54 1.35 -0.74 12.63
CA GLY A 54 0.24 -1.25 13.41
C GLY A 54 -0.97 -0.29 13.43
N TYR A 55 -2.18 -0.85 13.44
CA TYR A 55 -3.45 -0.10 13.36
C TYR A 55 -3.62 0.98 14.43
N PRO A 56 -3.13 0.83 15.68
CA PRO A 56 -3.16 1.92 16.66
C PRO A 56 -2.45 3.20 16.18
N TYR A 57 -1.48 3.07 15.27
CA TYR A 57 -0.72 4.19 14.72
C TYR A 57 -1.21 4.61 13.35
N SER A 58 -1.16 3.73 12.34
CA SER A 58 -1.41 4.11 10.95
C SER A 58 -2.83 3.83 10.46
N GLY A 59 -3.63 3.08 11.22
CA GLY A 59 -4.93 2.56 10.76
C GLY A 59 -5.91 3.68 10.40
N ALA A 60 -5.94 4.77 11.16
CA ALA A 60 -6.77 5.93 10.85
C ALA A 60 -6.36 6.61 9.54
N CYS A 61 -5.06 6.62 9.20
CA CYS A 61 -4.57 7.09 7.90
C CYS A 61 -5.03 6.15 6.77
N ALA A 62 -4.81 4.84 6.95
CA ALA A 62 -5.17 3.81 5.98
C ALA A 62 -6.67 3.83 5.64
N ALA A 63 -7.54 4.07 6.62
CA ALA A 63 -9.00 4.15 6.45
C ALA A 63 -9.43 5.16 5.38
N HIS A 64 -8.68 6.26 5.15
CA HIS A 64 -8.98 7.22 4.09
C HIS A 64 -8.84 6.60 2.70
N ALA A 65 -7.78 5.84 2.44
CA ALA A 65 -7.55 5.16 1.16
C ALA A 65 -8.62 4.11 0.88
N TYR A 66 -8.96 3.30 1.88
CA TYR A 66 -10.00 2.27 1.72
C TYR A 66 -11.41 2.84 1.61
N LYS A 67 -11.67 4.02 2.20
CA LYS A 67 -12.88 4.79 1.90
C LYS A 67 -12.90 5.25 0.45
N ALA A 68 -11.82 5.86 -0.02
CA ALA A 68 -11.70 6.33 -1.39
C ALA A 68 -11.80 5.19 -2.43
N LEU A 69 -11.32 3.98 -2.10
CA LEU A 69 -11.44 2.79 -2.94
C LEU A 69 -12.90 2.41 -3.23
N MET A 70 -13.76 2.52 -2.22
CA MET A 70 -15.15 2.05 -2.29
C MET A 70 -16.15 3.14 -2.68
N GLU A 71 -15.80 4.43 -2.52
CA GLU A 71 -16.66 5.56 -2.91
C GLU A 71 -16.56 5.89 -4.41
N VAL A 72 -16.68 4.85 -5.23
CA VAL A 72 -16.69 4.89 -6.70
C VAL A 72 -17.98 4.24 -7.22
N LYS A 73 -18.22 4.25 -8.53
CA LYS A 73 -19.40 3.57 -9.09
C LYS A 73 -19.29 2.07 -8.83
N LYS A 74 -20.42 1.38 -8.67
CA LYS A 74 -20.43 -0.05 -8.30
C LYS A 74 -19.69 -0.93 -9.32
N GLU A 75 -19.74 -0.55 -10.58
CA GLU A 75 -19.06 -1.18 -11.72
C GLU A 75 -17.54 -0.88 -11.77
N ASP A 76 -17.11 0.20 -11.12
CA ASP A 76 -15.72 0.67 -11.03
C ASP A 76 -14.98 0.17 -9.78
N ILE A 77 -15.69 -0.46 -8.84
CA ILE A 77 -15.06 -1.14 -7.69
C ILE A 77 -14.15 -2.23 -8.24
N ALA A 78 -12.87 -2.16 -7.88
CA ALA A 78 -11.87 -3.13 -8.34
C ALA A 78 -12.24 -4.56 -7.88
N GLU A 79 -12.00 -5.53 -8.75
CA GLU A 79 -12.21 -6.96 -8.47
C GLU A 79 -10.87 -7.65 -8.13
N THR A 80 -9.76 -7.08 -8.59
CA THR A 80 -8.40 -7.55 -8.30
C THR A 80 -7.55 -6.42 -7.73
N ILE A 81 -6.84 -6.68 -6.64
CA ILE A 81 -5.90 -5.74 -6.04
C ILE A 81 -4.47 -6.21 -6.27
N ILE A 82 -3.67 -5.45 -7.02
CA ILE A 82 -2.22 -5.66 -7.08
C ILE A 82 -1.61 -5.00 -5.84
N LEU A 83 -1.17 -5.81 -4.88
CA LEU A 83 -0.59 -5.35 -3.63
C LEU A 83 0.94 -5.35 -3.76
N LEU A 84 1.54 -4.17 -3.78
CA LEU A 84 2.99 -3.98 -3.82
C LEU A 84 3.47 -3.65 -2.40
N GLY A 85 4.29 -4.52 -1.81
CA GLY A 85 4.88 -4.30 -0.49
C GLY A 85 6.41 -4.29 -0.55
N PRO A 86 7.11 -3.51 0.29
CA PRO A 86 8.55 -3.63 0.45
C PRO A 86 8.95 -4.98 1.07
N ASN A 87 10.25 -5.29 1.00
CA ASN A 87 10.85 -6.45 1.67
C ASN A 87 11.61 -6.03 2.92
N HIS A 88 10.98 -6.14 4.09
CA HIS A 88 11.61 -5.94 5.40
C HIS A 88 12.29 -7.19 5.92
N SER A 89 11.81 -8.37 5.52
CA SER A 89 12.33 -9.65 6.01
C SER A 89 13.74 -9.96 5.49
N GLY A 90 14.11 -9.41 4.33
CA GLY A 90 15.33 -9.75 3.62
C GLY A 90 15.32 -11.15 3.00
N TYR A 91 14.23 -11.90 3.13
CA TYR A 91 14.05 -13.19 2.49
C TYR A 91 13.54 -13.06 1.07
N GLY A 92 13.80 -14.09 0.27
CA GLY A 92 13.50 -14.13 -1.14
C GLY A 92 14.76 -14.28 -1.98
N LYS A 93 14.59 -14.75 -3.21
CA LYS A 93 15.67 -15.09 -4.14
C LYS A 93 15.96 -13.96 -5.12
N THR A 94 14.98 -13.11 -5.40
CA THR A 94 15.07 -12.01 -6.37
C THR A 94 14.46 -10.72 -5.81
N ALA A 95 14.67 -9.62 -6.54
CA ALA A 95 14.15 -8.31 -6.14
C ALA A 95 12.62 -8.20 -6.27
N PHE A 96 11.98 -9.06 -7.08
CA PHE A 96 10.54 -9.09 -7.24
C PHE A 96 10.01 -10.50 -6.97
N SER A 97 9.20 -10.61 -5.92
CA SER A 97 8.71 -11.90 -5.41
C SER A 97 7.18 -11.90 -5.42
N LEU A 98 6.57 -12.70 -6.28
CA LEU A 98 5.11 -12.87 -6.34
C LEU A 98 4.72 -14.10 -5.52
N SER A 99 3.65 -14.02 -4.74
CA SER A 99 3.05 -15.21 -4.11
C SER A 99 1.85 -15.66 -4.93
N LEU A 100 1.69 -16.97 -5.11
CA LEU A 100 0.47 -17.59 -5.68
C LEU A 100 -0.41 -18.23 -4.59
N GLU A 101 0.01 -18.14 -3.33
CA GLU A 101 -0.77 -18.63 -2.21
C GLU A 101 -1.89 -17.66 -1.82
N SER A 102 -3.01 -18.21 -1.33
CA SER A 102 -4.05 -17.45 -0.64
C SER A 102 -3.56 -17.09 0.79
N PHE A 103 -4.02 -15.95 1.30
CA PHE A 103 -3.57 -15.38 2.59
C PHE A 103 -4.69 -15.51 3.62
N GLU A 104 -4.39 -16.09 4.78
CA GLU A 104 -5.32 -16.15 5.90
C GLU A 104 -5.19 -14.90 6.79
N THR A 105 -6.32 -14.37 7.23
CA THR A 105 -6.41 -13.38 8.31
C THR A 105 -7.46 -13.84 9.33
N PRO A 106 -7.58 -13.20 10.51
CA PRO A 106 -8.68 -13.49 11.42
C PRO A 106 -10.08 -13.24 10.85
N LEU A 107 -10.21 -12.44 9.78
CA LEU A 107 -11.50 -12.21 9.10
C LEU A 107 -11.82 -13.30 8.07
N GLY A 108 -10.87 -14.17 7.72
CA GLY A 108 -11.02 -15.26 6.77
C GLY A 108 -9.93 -15.27 5.71
N LEU A 109 -10.13 -16.11 4.68
CA LEU A 109 -9.20 -16.28 3.58
C LEU A 109 -9.33 -15.13 2.56
N VAL A 110 -8.20 -14.68 2.03
CA VAL A 110 -8.11 -13.78 0.87
C VAL A 110 -7.52 -14.56 -0.29
N GLU A 111 -8.31 -14.71 -1.34
CA GLU A 111 -7.90 -15.47 -2.52
C GLU A 111 -6.92 -14.71 -3.41
N ASN A 112 -6.02 -15.46 -4.02
CA ASN A 112 -5.04 -14.93 -4.96
C ASN A 112 -5.54 -15.11 -6.40
N ASN A 113 -5.34 -14.11 -7.25
CA ASN A 113 -5.58 -14.24 -8.68
C ASN A 113 -4.41 -14.99 -9.33
N LYS A 114 -4.43 -16.32 -9.19
CA LYS A 114 -3.35 -17.20 -9.66
C LYS A 114 -3.15 -17.13 -11.18
N GLU A 115 -4.21 -16.89 -11.94
CA GLU A 115 -4.11 -16.76 -13.39
C GLU A 115 -3.33 -15.50 -13.76
N LEU A 116 -3.73 -14.34 -13.22
CA LEU A 116 -3.02 -13.08 -13.46
C LEU A 116 -1.59 -13.14 -12.93
N GLY A 117 -1.38 -13.72 -11.74
CA GLY A 117 -0.04 -13.87 -11.15
C GLY A 117 0.92 -14.68 -12.04
N LYS A 118 0.45 -15.77 -12.66
CA LYS A 118 1.26 -16.57 -13.58
C LYS A 118 1.64 -15.81 -14.85
N LEU A 119 0.70 -15.06 -15.44
CA LEU A 119 0.97 -14.23 -16.62
C LEU A 119 2.00 -13.14 -16.32
N LEU A 120 1.90 -12.51 -15.15
CA LEU A 120 2.88 -11.51 -14.72
C LEU A 120 4.27 -12.12 -14.55
N ILE A 121 4.37 -13.29 -13.91
CA ILE A 121 5.64 -14.02 -13.78
C ILE A 121 6.24 -14.31 -15.16
N GLU A 122 5.43 -14.79 -16.11
CA GLU A 122 5.90 -15.06 -17.47
C GLU A 122 6.44 -13.78 -18.15
N GLU A 123 5.63 -12.73 -18.19
CA GLU A 123 5.94 -11.47 -18.89
C GLU A 123 7.13 -10.71 -18.28
N ALA A 124 7.32 -10.81 -16.96
CA ALA A 124 8.40 -10.13 -16.21
C ALA A 124 9.52 -11.06 -15.71
N SER A 125 9.57 -12.32 -16.19
CA SER A 125 10.60 -13.30 -15.80
C SER A 125 12.02 -12.81 -16.09
N SER A 126 12.21 -12.06 -17.19
CA SER A 126 13.50 -11.45 -17.56
C SER A 126 13.97 -10.36 -16.60
N LEU A 127 13.07 -9.77 -15.81
CA LEU A 127 13.38 -8.85 -14.71
C LEU A 127 13.59 -9.57 -13.38
N GLY A 128 13.47 -10.90 -13.36
CA GLY A 128 13.56 -11.71 -12.15
C GLY A 128 12.29 -11.76 -11.30
N LEU A 129 11.13 -11.35 -11.84
CA LEU A 129 9.85 -11.64 -11.17
C LEU A 129 9.60 -13.14 -11.20
N GLN A 130 9.39 -13.73 -10.04
CA GLN A 130 9.13 -15.16 -9.92
C GLN A 130 8.20 -15.46 -8.76
N GLN A 131 7.67 -16.68 -8.74
CA GLN A 131 6.99 -17.19 -7.57
C GLN A 131 7.99 -17.41 -6.43
N ASP A 132 7.78 -16.73 -5.30
CA ASP A 132 8.66 -16.86 -4.14
C ASP A 132 7.89 -16.66 -2.83
N GLU A 133 7.37 -17.76 -2.28
CA GLU A 133 6.61 -17.75 -1.03
C GLU A 133 7.50 -17.43 0.20
N ALA A 134 8.82 -17.65 0.11
CA ALA A 134 9.73 -17.39 1.22
C ALA A 134 9.85 -15.89 1.51
N ALA A 135 9.84 -15.05 0.47
CA ALA A 135 9.83 -13.59 0.60
C ALA A 135 8.57 -13.08 1.32
N HIS A 136 7.45 -13.78 1.18
CA HIS A 136 6.18 -13.39 1.81
C HIS A 136 6.02 -13.93 3.23
N LYS A 137 6.75 -15.00 3.58
CA LYS A 137 6.53 -15.77 4.82
C LYS A 137 6.63 -14.94 6.09
N LEU A 138 7.61 -14.04 6.17
CA LEU A 138 7.82 -13.14 7.33
C LEU A 138 7.59 -11.66 6.99
N GLU A 139 7.03 -11.36 5.82
CA GLU A 139 6.77 -9.98 5.39
C GLU A 139 5.37 -9.53 5.81
N HIS A 140 5.26 -8.34 6.40
CA HIS A 140 4.00 -7.84 6.98
C HIS A 140 3.32 -6.78 6.13
N SER A 141 4.06 -6.07 5.26
CA SER A 141 3.56 -4.89 4.56
C SER A 141 2.34 -5.16 3.68
N ILE A 142 2.22 -6.37 3.12
CA ILE A 142 1.04 -6.83 2.37
C ILE A 142 -0.07 -7.29 3.32
N GLU A 143 0.25 -8.07 4.36
CA GLU A 143 -0.73 -8.62 5.29
C GLU A 143 -1.55 -7.54 6.00
N VAL A 144 -0.91 -6.46 6.42
CA VAL A 144 -1.55 -5.35 7.16
C VAL A 144 -2.66 -4.67 6.34
N GLN A 145 -2.64 -4.81 5.01
CA GLN A 145 -3.64 -4.26 4.11
C GLN A 145 -4.92 -5.12 4.04
N LEU A 146 -4.81 -6.43 4.32
CA LEU A 146 -5.86 -7.40 4.03
C LEU A 146 -7.12 -7.25 4.90
N PRO A 147 -7.04 -7.03 6.23
CA PRO A 147 -8.23 -6.86 7.05
C PRO A 147 -9.07 -5.64 6.64
N PHE A 148 -8.43 -4.53 6.25
CA PHE A 148 -9.13 -3.36 5.72
C PHE A 148 -9.88 -3.68 4.43
N LEU A 149 -9.24 -4.37 3.47
CA LEU A 149 -9.89 -4.81 2.23
C LEU A 149 -11.09 -5.71 2.52
N GLN A 150 -10.91 -6.76 3.33
CA GLN A 150 -12.01 -7.67 3.72
C GLN A 150 -13.17 -6.91 4.38
N PHE A 151 -12.86 -5.97 5.26
CA PHE A 151 -13.87 -5.15 5.92
C PHE A 151 -14.67 -4.31 4.93
N VAL A 152 -14.00 -3.52 4.07
CA VAL A 152 -14.71 -2.60 3.17
C VAL A 152 -15.43 -3.33 2.04
N TYR A 153 -14.89 -4.42 1.49
CA TYR A 153 -15.58 -5.22 0.47
C TYR A 153 -16.83 -5.91 1.04
N ALA A 154 -16.77 -6.38 2.28
CA ALA A 154 -17.93 -6.97 2.96
C ALA A 154 -19.09 -5.97 3.14
N LEU A 155 -18.81 -4.68 3.39
CA LEU A 155 -19.84 -3.63 3.49
C LEU A 155 -20.66 -3.51 2.19
N PHE A 156 -20.05 -3.80 1.04
CA PHE A 156 -20.65 -3.69 -0.28
C PHE A 156 -21.13 -5.03 -0.84
N LYS A 157 -21.01 -6.13 -0.06
CA LYS A 157 -21.32 -7.50 -0.50
C LYS A 157 -20.60 -7.85 -1.82
N LYS A 158 -19.33 -7.49 -1.89
CA LYS A 158 -18.46 -7.73 -3.05
C LYS A 158 -17.33 -8.66 -2.63
N GLU A 159 -16.84 -9.41 -3.60
CA GLU A 159 -15.64 -10.23 -3.49
C GLU A 159 -14.47 -9.53 -4.17
N PHE A 160 -13.26 -9.88 -3.76
CA PHE A 160 -12.03 -9.46 -4.41
C PHE A 160 -10.99 -10.57 -4.32
N ASN A 161 -9.98 -10.48 -5.17
CA ASN A 161 -8.76 -11.27 -5.05
C ASN A 161 -7.54 -10.35 -5.11
N ILE A 162 -6.38 -10.89 -4.75
CA ILE A 162 -5.12 -10.14 -4.71
C ILE A 162 -4.08 -10.71 -5.66
N VAL A 163 -3.12 -9.88 -6.06
CA VAL A 163 -1.85 -10.27 -6.64
C VAL A 163 -0.75 -9.64 -5.79
N PRO A 164 -0.21 -10.37 -4.80
CA PRO A 164 0.78 -9.85 -3.85
C PRO A 164 2.20 -9.94 -4.44
N ILE A 165 2.89 -8.80 -4.50
CA ILE A 165 4.27 -8.69 -4.97
C ILE A 165 5.10 -7.99 -3.91
N VAL A 166 6.06 -8.72 -3.34
CA VAL A 166 7.11 -8.14 -2.49
C VAL A 166 8.22 -7.61 -3.38
N VAL A 167 8.63 -6.38 -3.12
CA VAL A 167 9.63 -5.63 -3.87
C VAL A 167 10.78 -5.26 -2.94
N SER A 168 11.95 -5.82 -3.20
CA SER A 168 13.17 -5.45 -2.48
C SER A 168 13.68 -4.08 -2.94
N SER A 169 14.63 -3.52 -2.20
CA SER A 169 15.33 -2.30 -2.63
C SER A 169 15.97 -2.50 -4.01
N ILE A 170 15.54 -1.70 -4.99
CA ILE A 170 15.99 -1.79 -6.37
C ILE A 170 16.11 -0.41 -7.01
N ASP A 171 16.75 -0.34 -8.17
CA ASP A 171 16.92 0.89 -8.93
C ASP A 171 15.63 1.35 -9.61
N TYR A 172 15.62 2.64 -9.97
CA TYR A 172 14.48 3.28 -10.62
C TYR A 172 14.07 2.60 -11.93
N ASN A 173 15.02 2.24 -12.80
CA ASN A 173 14.70 1.72 -14.13
C ASN A 173 14.02 0.35 -14.03
N SER A 174 14.49 -0.50 -13.12
CA SER A 174 13.82 -1.78 -12.84
C SER A 174 12.38 -1.60 -12.34
N CYS A 175 12.10 -0.56 -11.54
CA CYS A 175 10.73 -0.22 -11.13
C CYS A 175 9.86 0.19 -12.33
N VAL A 176 10.38 1.04 -13.23
CA VAL A 176 9.68 1.46 -14.45
C VAL A 176 9.40 0.27 -15.37
N GLU A 177 10.39 -0.60 -15.57
CA GLU A 177 10.23 -1.78 -16.43
C GLU A 177 9.21 -2.76 -15.84
N LEU A 178 9.21 -3.01 -14.53
CA LEU A 178 8.17 -3.86 -13.91
C LEU A 178 6.78 -3.24 -14.10
N ALA A 179 6.62 -1.93 -13.92
CA ALA A 179 5.35 -1.25 -14.16
C ALA A 179 4.86 -1.44 -15.61
N LYS A 180 5.77 -1.32 -16.58
CA LYS A 180 5.47 -1.58 -18.00
C LYS A 180 5.07 -3.03 -18.27
N LYS A 181 5.76 -3.99 -17.67
CA LYS A 181 5.42 -5.42 -17.78
C LYS A 181 4.04 -5.74 -17.22
N ILE A 182 3.70 -5.17 -16.06
CA ILE A 182 2.35 -5.30 -15.50
C ILE A 182 1.32 -4.66 -16.43
N TYR A 183 1.60 -3.45 -16.94
CA TYR A 183 0.70 -2.76 -17.87
C TYR A 183 0.36 -3.61 -19.11
N ASN A 184 1.36 -4.21 -19.76
CA ASN A 184 1.17 -5.06 -20.94
C ASN A 184 0.19 -6.21 -20.66
N VAL A 185 0.37 -6.95 -19.55
CA VAL A 185 -0.54 -8.04 -19.21
C VAL A 185 -1.96 -7.53 -18.96
N LEU A 186 -2.11 -6.40 -18.25
CA LEU A 186 -3.44 -5.85 -17.94
C LEU A 186 -4.19 -5.39 -19.18
N THR A 187 -3.49 -4.83 -20.17
CA THR A 187 -4.10 -4.35 -21.43
C THR A 187 -4.40 -5.49 -22.39
N GLU A 188 -3.47 -6.44 -22.58
CA GLU A 188 -3.67 -7.62 -23.43
C GLU A 188 -4.84 -8.48 -22.97
N ARG A 189 -5.06 -8.55 -21.66
CA ARG A 189 -6.17 -9.29 -21.05
C ARG A 189 -7.46 -8.49 -20.89
N TRP A 190 -7.47 -7.19 -21.23
CA TRP A 190 -8.63 -6.30 -21.11
C TRP A 190 -9.23 -6.23 -19.70
N VAL A 191 -8.40 -6.38 -18.66
CA VAL A 191 -8.83 -6.36 -17.24
C VAL A 191 -8.40 -5.09 -16.51
N SER A 192 -7.77 -4.14 -17.22
CA SER A 192 -7.20 -2.93 -16.63
C SER A 192 -8.21 -2.06 -15.88
N ASN A 193 -9.49 -2.09 -16.25
CA ASN A 193 -10.58 -1.37 -15.56
C ASN A 193 -11.09 -2.06 -14.28
N LYS A 194 -10.64 -3.28 -14.00
CA LYS A 194 -11.02 -4.08 -12.83
C LYS A 194 -9.94 -4.16 -11.75
N VAL A 195 -8.78 -3.55 -11.98
CA VAL A 195 -7.63 -3.63 -11.07
C VAL A 195 -7.45 -2.35 -10.27
N CYS A 196 -7.09 -2.44 -8.99
CA CYS A 196 -6.49 -1.31 -8.27
C CYS A 196 -5.10 -1.70 -7.79
N ILE A 197 -4.14 -0.78 -7.90
CA ILE A 197 -2.79 -0.97 -7.37
C ILE A 197 -2.76 -0.38 -5.97
N ILE A 198 -2.16 -1.07 -5.01
CA ILE A 198 -1.89 -0.53 -3.68
C ILE A 198 -0.40 -0.66 -3.43
N ALA A 199 0.28 0.49 -3.33
CA ALA A 199 1.63 0.56 -2.82
C ALA A 199 1.59 0.71 -1.30
N SER A 200 2.04 -0.33 -0.61
CA SER A 200 2.14 -0.35 0.85
C SER A 200 3.42 0.35 1.29
N SER A 201 3.31 1.49 1.96
CA SER A 201 4.46 2.26 2.42
C SER A 201 4.12 3.19 3.57
N ASP A 202 4.93 3.14 4.62
CA ASP A 202 5.10 4.27 5.53
C ASP A 202 6.01 5.34 4.87
N MET A 203 6.03 6.56 5.41
CA MET A 203 6.86 7.67 4.96
C MET A 203 8.19 7.69 5.72
N THR A 204 8.73 8.85 6.13
CA THR A 204 10.03 8.89 6.80
C THR A 204 9.97 8.22 8.19
N HIS A 205 10.90 7.30 8.45
CA HIS A 205 11.23 6.77 9.78
C HIS A 205 12.34 7.62 10.41
N TYR A 206 11.96 8.60 11.21
CA TYR A 206 12.87 9.53 11.89
C TYR A 206 13.21 9.03 13.30
N GLY A 207 14.47 9.18 13.69
CA GLY A 207 14.93 8.97 15.07
C GLY A 207 16.12 8.03 15.16
N MET A 208 16.77 8.02 16.33
CA MET A 208 17.93 7.16 16.59
C MET A 208 17.60 5.67 16.43
N GLY A 209 16.37 5.25 16.76
CA GLY A 209 15.90 3.87 16.58
C GLY A 209 15.85 3.41 15.13
N TYR A 210 15.85 4.34 14.17
CA TYR A 210 15.88 4.07 12.74
C TYR A 210 17.21 4.48 12.08
N GLY A 211 18.19 4.96 12.87
CA GLY A 211 19.48 5.42 12.36
C GLY A 211 19.39 6.67 11.47
N PHE A 212 18.31 7.45 11.55
CA PHE A 212 18.07 8.59 10.67
C PHE A 212 17.64 9.83 11.46
N VAL A 213 18.60 10.74 11.68
CA VAL A 213 18.41 11.99 12.44
C VAL A 213 18.97 13.18 11.65
N PRO A 214 18.29 13.61 10.56
CA PRO A 214 18.76 14.71 9.71
C PRO A 214 18.63 16.10 10.36
N PHE A 215 17.91 16.21 11.47
CA PHE A 215 17.72 17.44 12.25
C PHE A 215 17.47 17.07 13.72
N THR A 216 17.77 17.99 14.65
CA THR A 216 17.62 17.75 16.10
C THR A 216 16.73 18.80 16.80
N SER A 217 16.44 19.92 16.15
CA SER A 217 15.53 20.96 16.61
C SER A 217 14.26 21.01 15.75
N ASN A 218 13.15 21.50 16.30
CA ASN A 218 11.84 21.62 15.60
C ASN A 218 11.47 20.34 14.84
N VAL A 219 11.64 19.19 15.52
CA VAL A 219 11.58 17.86 14.89
C VAL A 219 10.25 17.63 14.18
N LYS A 220 9.14 18.04 14.80
CA LYS A 220 7.79 17.91 14.22
C LYS A 220 7.70 18.67 12.90
N GLU A 221 8.03 19.95 12.92
CA GLU A 221 7.92 20.84 11.76
C GLU A 221 8.83 20.38 10.61
N ASN A 222 10.06 20.00 10.95
CA ASN A 222 11.04 19.54 9.97
C ASN A 222 10.67 18.18 9.35
N LEU A 223 10.13 17.25 10.14
CA LEU A 223 9.64 15.96 9.63
C LEU A 223 8.44 16.16 8.69
N TYR A 224 7.50 17.03 9.07
CA TYR A 224 6.38 17.41 8.20
C TYR A 224 6.86 18.06 6.91
N ALA A 225 7.87 18.94 6.96
CA ALA A 225 8.42 19.59 5.77
C ALA A 225 9.08 18.58 4.83
N LEU A 226 9.90 17.67 5.38
CA LEU A 226 10.57 16.61 4.64
C LEU A 226 9.55 15.71 3.92
N ASP A 227 8.55 15.17 4.64
CA ASP A 227 7.55 14.30 4.03
C ASP A 227 6.66 15.04 3.03
N LYS A 228 6.30 16.31 3.29
CA LYS A 228 5.52 17.13 2.33
C LYS A 228 6.28 17.34 1.03
N GLU A 229 7.59 17.53 1.07
CA GLU A 229 8.41 17.63 -0.13
C GLU A 229 8.31 16.34 -0.95
N VAL A 230 8.50 15.18 -0.30
CA VAL A 230 8.42 13.87 -0.98
C VAL A 230 7.01 13.62 -1.54
N ILE A 231 5.97 13.84 -0.73
CA ILE A 231 4.57 13.69 -1.15
C ILE A 231 4.26 14.58 -2.35
N SER A 232 4.84 15.79 -2.42
CA SER A 232 4.59 16.71 -3.53
C SER A 232 4.98 16.13 -4.90
N HIS A 233 6.00 15.27 -4.95
CA HIS A 233 6.37 14.57 -6.19
C HIS A 233 5.34 13.50 -6.57
N ILE A 234 4.82 12.77 -5.59
CA ILE A 234 3.73 11.80 -5.80
C ILE A 234 2.49 12.52 -6.34
N LEU A 235 2.12 13.66 -5.76
CA LEU A 235 0.95 14.45 -6.17
C LEU A 235 1.08 15.01 -7.59
N LYS A 236 2.31 15.20 -8.07
CA LYS A 236 2.63 15.62 -9.45
C LYS A 236 2.80 14.43 -10.41
N LEU A 237 2.62 13.20 -9.94
CA LEU A 237 2.93 11.96 -10.68
C LEU A 237 4.39 11.93 -11.20
N ASP A 238 5.30 12.56 -10.46
CA ASP A 238 6.73 12.61 -10.75
C ASP A 238 7.47 11.51 -9.97
N SER A 239 7.44 10.30 -10.52
CA SER A 239 8.09 9.11 -9.94
C SER A 239 9.62 9.27 -9.80
N ASN A 240 10.29 9.94 -10.73
CA ASN A 240 11.74 10.12 -10.73
C ASN A 240 12.17 11.12 -9.65
N GLY A 241 11.48 12.26 -9.56
CA GLY A 241 11.69 13.22 -8.47
C GLY A 241 11.38 12.60 -7.11
N PHE A 242 10.29 11.83 -7.01
CA PHE A 242 9.97 11.05 -5.82
C PHE A 242 11.11 10.08 -5.48
N TYR A 243 11.57 9.23 -6.41
CA TYR A 243 12.64 8.26 -6.18
C TYR A 243 13.92 8.91 -5.64
N LYS A 244 14.36 10.02 -6.26
CA LYS A 244 15.58 10.76 -5.85
C LYS A 244 15.49 11.32 -4.43
N LYS A 245 14.29 11.70 -3.98
CA LYS A 245 14.07 12.23 -2.63
C LYS A 245 13.84 11.10 -1.63
N ALA A 246 13.02 10.12 -1.98
CA ALA A 246 12.65 9.00 -1.13
C ALA A 246 13.84 8.12 -0.75
N THR A 247 14.77 7.87 -1.68
CA THR A 247 16.00 7.11 -1.41
C THR A 247 17.01 7.80 -0.50
N ARG A 248 16.81 9.10 -0.24
CA ARG A 248 17.60 9.88 0.74
C ARG A 248 16.88 10.04 2.08
N ALA A 249 15.65 9.55 2.16
CA ALA A 249 14.87 9.42 3.38
C ALA A 249 14.71 7.92 3.70
N THR A 250 14.13 7.62 4.85
CA THR A 250 13.87 6.25 5.31
C THR A 250 12.47 5.79 4.93
N ILE A 251 12.05 6.02 3.68
CA ILE A 251 10.73 5.60 3.17
C ILE A 251 10.82 4.14 2.73
N CYS A 252 10.16 3.25 3.48
CA CYS A 252 10.30 1.81 3.31
C CYS A 252 9.81 1.30 1.93
N GLY A 253 8.72 1.86 1.40
CA GLY A 253 8.06 1.43 0.16
C GLY A 253 8.37 2.30 -1.05
N TYR A 254 9.56 2.89 -1.15
CA TYR A 254 9.91 3.76 -2.29
C TYR A 254 9.75 3.04 -3.65
N ALA A 255 10.20 1.78 -3.77
CA ALA A 255 10.08 1.01 -5.01
C ALA A 255 8.60 0.68 -5.34
N PRO A 256 7.79 0.13 -4.42
CA PRO A 256 6.34 0.01 -4.59
C PRO A 256 5.65 1.29 -5.06
N ILE A 257 5.99 2.46 -4.49
CA ILE A 257 5.40 3.75 -4.88
C ILE A 257 5.79 4.14 -6.30
N VAL A 258 7.06 3.99 -6.70
CA VAL A 258 7.51 4.27 -8.08
C VAL A 258 6.74 3.41 -9.08
N ILE A 259 6.64 2.10 -8.83
CA ILE A 259 5.91 1.16 -9.69
C ILE A 259 4.44 1.58 -9.80
N ALA A 260 3.80 1.93 -8.68
CA ALA A 260 2.41 2.36 -8.67
C ALA A 260 2.18 3.66 -9.45
N ILE A 261 3.06 4.66 -9.32
CA ILE A 261 2.96 5.92 -10.09
C ILE A 261 3.12 5.64 -11.60
N GLU A 262 4.13 4.88 -12.00
CA GLU A 262 4.39 4.59 -13.42
C GLU A 262 3.30 3.75 -14.06
N LEU A 263 2.80 2.74 -13.35
CA LEU A 263 1.70 1.93 -13.84
C LEU A 263 0.41 2.75 -13.90
N ALA A 264 0.13 3.58 -12.90
CA ALA A 264 -1.05 4.44 -12.91
C ALA A 264 -1.04 5.44 -14.08
N LYS A 265 0.12 6.05 -14.38
CA LYS A 265 0.28 6.94 -15.55
C LYS A 265 -0.02 6.22 -16.86
N GLN A 266 0.50 5.01 -17.04
CA GLN A 266 0.24 4.18 -18.23
C GLN A 266 -1.24 3.80 -18.34
N LEU A 267 -1.90 3.54 -17.22
CA LEU A 267 -3.35 3.31 -17.13
C LEU A 267 -4.21 4.57 -17.26
N GLY A 268 -3.59 5.73 -17.54
CA GLY A 268 -4.28 6.97 -17.87
C GLY A 268 -4.54 7.91 -16.70
N ALA A 269 -3.97 7.66 -15.52
CA ALA A 269 -4.13 8.55 -14.36
C ALA A 269 -3.71 9.98 -14.67
N LYS A 270 -4.49 10.94 -14.17
CA LYS A 270 -4.27 12.39 -14.38
C LYS A 270 -4.12 13.17 -13.08
N LYS A 271 -4.58 12.61 -11.96
CA LYS A 271 -4.61 13.30 -10.67
C LYS A 271 -4.12 12.37 -9.57
N ALA A 272 -3.33 12.92 -8.66
CA ALA A 272 -3.05 12.34 -7.35
C ALA A 272 -3.53 13.29 -6.24
N GLU A 273 -4.07 12.75 -5.17
CA GLU A 273 -4.67 13.50 -4.06
C GLU A 273 -4.22 12.95 -2.72
N LEU A 274 -3.69 13.84 -1.87
CA LEU A 274 -3.37 13.52 -0.48
C LEU A 274 -4.67 13.52 0.34
N LEU A 275 -5.10 12.35 0.78
CA LEU A 275 -6.31 12.19 1.58
C LEU A 275 -6.02 12.47 3.06
N LYS A 276 -4.87 12.00 3.55
CA LYS A 276 -4.43 12.21 4.93
C LYS A 276 -2.92 12.12 5.06
N TYR A 277 -2.37 12.93 5.95
CA TYR A 277 -1.02 12.78 6.46
C TYR A 277 -0.97 13.11 7.96
N TYR A 278 -0.23 12.32 8.72
CA TYR A 278 0.21 12.60 10.10
C TYR A 278 1.37 11.66 10.45
N THR A 279 1.96 11.83 11.64
CA THR A 279 3.06 10.98 12.13
C THR A 279 2.66 10.19 13.38
N SER A 280 3.38 9.11 13.71
CA SER A 280 3.21 8.44 15.01
C SER A 280 3.39 9.41 16.18
N GLY A 281 4.23 10.44 16.04
CA GLY A 281 4.40 11.49 17.02
C GLY A 281 3.13 12.31 17.30
N ASP A 282 2.21 12.44 16.34
CA ASP A 282 0.90 13.08 16.56
C ASP A 282 -0.06 12.21 17.39
N ILE A 283 0.23 10.91 17.51
CA ILE A 283 -0.58 9.96 18.28
C ILE A 283 -0.07 9.83 19.70
N VAL A 284 1.24 9.58 19.86
CA VAL A 284 1.85 9.36 21.18
C VAL A 284 2.40 10.63 21.82
N ASN A 285 2.37 11.76 21.10
CA ASN A 285 2.93 13.04 21.53
C ASN A 285 4.45 12.96 21.85
N ASP A 286 5.18 12.19 21.05
CA ASP A 286 6.63 12.02 21.16
C ASP A 286 7.26 11.90 19.76
N TYR A 287 8.23 12.76 19.46
CA TYR A 287 8.91 12.81 18.17
C TYR A 287 10.36 12.30 18.23
N ARG A 288 10.82 11.74 19.34
CA ARG A 288 12.19 11.17 19.45
C ARG A 288 12.41 10.05 18.44
N ASN A 289 11.38 9.24 18.21
CA ASN A 289 11.29 8.29 17.11
C ASN A 289 9.88 8.39 16.52
N ALA A 290 9.77 8.87 15.28
CA ALA A 290 8.51 9.13 14.63
C ALA A 290 8.50 8.57 13.21
N VAL A 291 7.36 8.03 12.79
CA VAL A 291 7.14 7.53 11.44
C VAL A 291 6.01 8.32 10.80
N GLY A 292 6.24 8.83 9.59
CA GLY A 292 5.19 9.50 8.81
C GLY A 292 4.23 8.51 8.15
N TYR A 293 2.96 8.87 8.04
CA TYR A 293 1.92 8.05 7.40
C TYR A 293 1.14 8.90 6.41
N ALA A 294 1.13 8.50 5.14
CA ALA A 294 0.39 9.18 4.09
C ALA A 294 -0.63 8.24 3.45
N SER A 295 -1.85 8.73 3.23
CA SER A 295 -2.87 8.08 2.43
C SER A 295 -3.10 8.92 1.18
N ILE A 296 -2.81 8.34 0.02
CA ILE A 296 -2.86 9.05 -1.27
C ILE A 296 -3.66 8.22 -2.26
N ALA A 297 -4.52 8.87 -3.05
CA ALA A 297 -5.25 8.24 -4.14
C ALA A 297 -4.86 8.82 -5.49
N ILE A 298 -4.71 7.94 -6.49
CA ILE A 298 -4.37 8.27 -7.86
C ILE A 298 -5.52 7.83 -8.79
N SER A 299 -5.98 8.73 -9.65
CA SER A 299 -7.11 8.54 -10.57
C SER A 299 -6.87 9.19 -11.93
#